data_AF-A0A068RZE4-F1
#
_entry.id   AF-A0A068RZE4-F1
#
_cell.length_a   1.000
_cell.length_b   1.000
_cell.length_c   1.000
_cell.angle_alpha   90.00
_cell.angle_beta   90.00
_cell.angle_gamma   90.00
#
_symmetry.space_group_name_H-M   'P 1'
#
loop_
_entity.id
_entity.type
_entity.pdbx_description
1 polymer ?
#
loop_
_entity_poly.entity_id
_entity_poly.type
_entity_poly.pdbx_seq_one_letter_code
_entity_poly.pdbx_strand_id
1 'polypeptide(L)'
;MAETNTQQLQTNTLTLDKLLAIAGAIFHLSEGSNQRTVEVYGDISDIYSAKQYNESHILRENDDPSDIMGSLRRSKRRCYDPCDYIYGVLGMTRIKIPRMTDPNAVWRHFLSELDDLLPLYDERWVDHADEIDLQKVDNIGELHTKLWRIYLALDK
;
A
#
# COMPACT_ATOMS: atom_id res chain seq x y z
N MET A 1 19.91 -15.79 -48.17
CA MET A 1 19.61 -17.09 -47.52
C MET A 1 19.75 -16.90 -46.02
N ALA A 2 18.63 -17.13 -45.33
CA ALA A 2 18.38 -17.28 -43.89
C ALA A 2 19.23 -16.46 -42.90
N GLU A 3 18.58 -15.41 -42.38
CA GLU A 3 18.96 -14.70 -41.16
C GLU A 3 18.86 -15.61 -39.92
N THR A 4 19.84 -15.42 -39.06
CA THR A 4 20.09 -15.95 -37.72
C THR A 4 18.88 -16.37 -36.90
N ASN A 5 18.92 -17.63 -36.44
CA ASN A 5 18.17 -18.13 -35.28
C ASN A 5 18.32 -17.17 -34.10
N THR A 6 17.24 -16.47 -33.76
CA THR A 6 17.10 -15.79 -32.48
C THR A 6 17.05 -16.86 -31.40
N GLN A 7 18.18 -17.12 -30.74
CA GLN A 7 18.18 -17.89 -29.50
C GLN A 7 17.26 -17.16 -28.52
N GLN A 8 16.09 -17.74 -28.26
CA GLN A 8 15.34 -17.42 -27.05
C GLN A 8 16.28 -17.67 -25.88
N LEU A 9 16.80 -16.58 -25.29
CA LEU A 9 17.42 -16.64 -23.97
C LEU A 9 16.39 -17.33 -23.06
N GLN A 10 16.68 -18.55 -22.63
CA GLN A 10 16.02 -19.15 -21.48
C GLN A 10 16.37 -18.25 -20.29
N THR A 11 15.58 -17.21 -20.08
CA THR A 11 15.76 -16.34 -18.93
C THR A 11 15.34 -17.13 -17.70
N ASN A 12 16.27 -17.33 -16.76
CA ASN A 12 16.01 -17.86 -15.42
C ASN A 12 15.18 -16.84 -14.58
N THR A 13 14.12 -16.30 -15.16
CA THR A 13 13.29 -15.26 -14.54
C THR A 13 12.27 -15.95 -13.65
N LEU A 14 12.42 -15.72 -12.34
CA LEU A 14 11.41 -16.08 -11.37
C LEU A 14 10.26 -15.06 -11.46
N THR A 15 9.03 -15.53 -11.66
CA THR A 15 7.84 -14.67 -11.64
C THR A 15 7.45 -14.36 -10.19
N LEU A 16 6.73 -13.26 -9.98
CA LEU A 16 6.24 -12.90 -8.64
C LEU A 16 5.33 -13.99 -8.05
N ASP A 17 4.48 -14.62 -8.87
CA ASP A 17 3.61 -15.73 -8.42
C ASP A 17 4.43 -16.93 -7.92
N LYS A 18 5.52 -17.27 -8.63
CA LYS A 18 6.43 -18.34 -8.22
C LYS A 18 7.18 -17.96 -6.94
N LEU A 19 7.59 -16.70 -6.81
CA LEU A 19 8.26 -16.20 -5.61
C LEU A 19 7.32 -16.23 -4.39
N LEU A 20 6.06 -15.83 -4.55
CA LEU A 20 5.04 -15.90 -3.50
C LEU A 20 4.75 -17.35 -3.09
N ALA A 21 4.62 -18.26 -4.04
CA ALA A 21 4.43 -19.69 -3.76
C ALA A 21 5.61 -20.29 -2.97
N ILE A 22 6.85 -19.96 -3.35
CA ILE A 22 8.06 -20.39 -2.62
C ILE A 22 8.08 -19.79 -1.21
N ALA A 23 7.81 -18.50 -1.07
CA ALA A 23 7.79 -17.83 0.22
C ALA A 23 6.74 -18.42 1.16
N GLY A 24 5.53 -18.71 0.65
CA GLY A 24 4.48 -19.38 1.41
C GLY A 24 4.87 -20.78 1.86
N ALA A 25 5.50 -21.57 0.97
CA ALA A 25 6.02 -22.90 1.33
C ALA A 25 7.08 -22.82 2.45
N ILE A 26 8.03 -21.87 2.37
CA ILE A 26 9.04 -21.66 3.40
C ILE A 26 8.40 -21.22 4.72
N PHE A 27 7.40 -20.32 4.66
CA PHE A 27 6.65 -19.87 5.83
C PHE A 27 6.01 -21.06 6.56
N HIS A 28 5.29 -21.93 5.84
CA HIS A 28 4.67 -23.13 6.41
C HIS A 28 5.69 -24.14 6.97
N LEU A 29 6.79 -24.40 6.23
CA LEU A 29 7.84 -25.33 6.67
C LEU A 29 8.60 -24.83 7.91
N SER A 30 8.65 -23.52 8.12
CA SER A 30 9.28 -22.90 9.30
C SER A 30 8.34 -22.79 10.52
N GLU A 31 7.14 -23.36 10.44
CA GLU A 31 6.06 -23.22 11.43
C GLU A 31 5.73 -21.75 11.79
N GLY A 32 6.03 -20.80 10.88
CA GLY A 32 5.89 -19.36 11.15
C GLY A 32 6.77 -18.82 12.30
N SER A 33 7.70 -19.63 12.83
CA SER A 33 8.47 -19.29 14.05
C SER A 33 9.72 -18.44 13.77
N ASN A 34 10.19 -18.40 12.52
CA ASN A 34 11.33 -17.60 12.13
C ASN A 34 10.89 -16.20 11.69
N GLN A 35 11.13 -15.20 12.55
CA GLN A 35 10.83 -13.79 12.31
C GLN A 35 11.25 -13.30 10.92
N ARG A 36 12.43 -13.73 10.44
CA ARG A 36 12.93 -13.32 9.13
C ARG A 36 12.11 -13.91 7.97
N THR A 37 11.60 -15.13 8.13
CA THR A 37 10.70 -15.75 7.15
C THR A 37 9.36 -15.02 7.11
N VAL A 38 8.83 -14.64 8.28
CA VAL A 38 7.59 -13.86 8.39
C VAL A 38 7.73 -12.51 7.68
N GLU A 39 8.86 -11.82 7.89
CA GLU A 39 9.16 -10.54 7.22
C GLU A 39 9.25 -10.69 5.71
N VAL A 40 10.02 -11.66 5.21
CA VAL A 40 10.19 -11.88 3.76
C VAL A 40 8.86 -12.27 3.09
N TYR A 41 8.10 -13.17 3.70
CA TYR A 41 6.76 -13.52 3.19
C TYR A 41 5.85 -12.30 3.15
N GLY A 42 5.90 -11.52 4.22
CA GLY A 42 5.22 -10.25 4.34
C GLY A 42 5.52 -9.27 3.21
N ASP A 43 6.80 -9.02 2.95
CA ASP A 43 7.25 -8.10 1.90
C ASP A 43 6.81 -8.58 0.50
N ILE A 44 6.91 -9.89 0.24
CA ILE A 44 6.47 -10.47 -1.04
C ILE A 44 4.96 -10.37 -1.21
N SER A 45 4.20 -10.58 -0.13
CA SER A 45 2.75 -10.39 -0.11
C SER A 45 2.38 -8.94 -0.41
N ASP A 46 3.08 -7.96 0.18
CA ASP A 46 2.83 -6.53 -0.09
C ASP A 46 3.06 -6.18 -1.56
N ILE A 47 4.16 -6.69 -2.16
CA ILE A 47 4.46 -6.48 -3.59
C ILE A 47 3.37 -7.13 -4.45
N TYR A 48 2.90 -8.31 -4.08
CA TYR A 48 1.83 -9.01 -4.78
C TYR A 48 0.50 -8.23 -4.73
N SER A 49 0.08 -7.79 -3.54
CA SER A 49 -1.11 -6.96 -3.37
C SER A 49 -1.01 -5.66 -4.16
N ALA A 50 0.15 -4.99 -4.13
CA ALA A 50 0.38 -3.79 -4.94
C ALA A 50 0.29 -4.05 -6.45
N LYS A 51 0.76 -5.21 -6.93
CA LYS A 51 0.60 -5.62 -8.32
C LYS A 51 -0.87 -5.87 -8.66
N GLN A 52 -1.60 -6.62 -7.83
CA GLN A 52 -3.02 -6.91 -8.05
C GLN A 52 -3.85 -5.63 -8.09
N TYR A 53 -3.66 -4.73 -7.11
CA TYR A 53 -4.32 -3.43 -7.09
C TYR A 53 -3.99 -2.60 -8.33
N ASN A 54 -2.75 -2.61 -8.81
CA ASN A 54 -2.40 -1.91 -10.06
C ASN A 54 -3.05 -2.55 -11.31
N GLU A 55 -3.21 -3.88 -11.33
CA GLU A 55 -3.89 -4.58 -12.42
C GLU A 55 -5.39 -4.27 -12.43
N SER A 56 -6.06 -4.35 -11.27
CA SER A 56 -7.47 -3.94 -11.13
C SER A 56 -7.65 -2.44 -11.39
N HIS A 57 -6.64 -1.63 -11.03
CA HIS A 57 -6.57 -0.20 -11.34
C HIS A 57 -6.68 0.09 -12.82
N ILE A 58 -5.90 -0.63 -13.64
CA ILE A 58 -5.93 -0.51 -15.11
C ILE A 58 -7.26 -1.00 -15.67
N LEU A 59 -7.86 -2.03 -15.07
CA LEU A 59 -9.08 -2.67 -15.55
C LEU A 59 -10.38 -2.00 -15.07
N ARG A 60 -10.31 -1.05 -14.13
CA ARG A 60 -11.46 -0.31 -13.55
C ARG A 60 -12.48 -1.18 -12.80
N GLU A 61 -12.04 -2.31 -12.29
CA GLU A 61 -12.86 -3.15 -11.40
C GLU A 61 -12.73 -2.65 -9.95
N ASN A 62 -13.61 -3.12 -9.04
CA ASN A 62 -13.71 -2.67 -7.64
C ASN A 62 -12.34 -2.63 -6.93
N ASP A 63 -11.75 -1.44 -6.87
CA ASP A 63 -10.44 -1.19 -6.28
C ASP A 63 -10.62 -0.77 -4.82
N ASP A 64 -10.57 -1.73 -3.91
CA ASP A 64 -10.43 -1.45 -2.49
C ASP A 64 -8.96 -1.09 -2.17
N PRO A 65 -8.65 0.14 -1.72
CA PRO A 65 -7.29 0.53 -1.37
C PRO A 65 -6.83 -0.01 -0.02
N SER A 66 -7.68 -0.75 0.72
CA SER A 66 -7.40 -1.27 2.07
C SER A 66 -6.10 -2.09 2.12
N ASP A 67 -5.84 -2.94 1.12
CA ASP A 67 -4.62 -3.75 1.04
C ASP A 67 -3.36 -2.88 0.87
N ILE A 68 -3.41 -1.87 0.02
CA ILE A 68 -2.31 -0.90 -0.16
C ILE A 68 -2.08 -0.14 1.15
N MET A 69 -3.15 0.37 1.75
CA MET A 69 -3.06 1.11 3.03
C MET A 69 -2.52 0.23 4.15
N GLY A 70 -2.89 -1.06 4.17
CA GLY A 70 -2.40 -2.06 5.10
C GLY A 70 -0.89 -2.32 4.93
N SER A 71 -0.42 -2.48 3.69
CA SER A 71 1.00 -2.71 3.40
C SER A 71 1.90 -1.56 3.89
N LEU A 72 1.43 -0.32 3.76
CA LEU A 72 2.18 0.88 4.11
C LEU A 72 2.46 1.01 5.61
N ARG A 73 1.72 0.30 6.46
CA ARG A 73 1.92 0.26 7.93
C ARG A 73 3.31 -0.20 8.33
N ARG A 74 3.98 -0.99 7.48
CA ARG A 74 5.34 -1.49 7.72
C ARG A 74 6.43 -0.55 7.22
N SER A 75 6.06 0.50 6.49
CA SER A 75 7.02 1.44 5.90
C SER A 75 7.73 2.26 6.95
N LYS A 76 9.06 2.20 6.96
CA LYS A 76 9.93 3.04 7.80
C LYS A 76 10.33 4.35 7.09
N ARG A 77 9.77 4.63 5.93
CA ARG A 77 10.13 5.81 5.13
C ARG A 77 9.70 7.08 5.87
N ARG A 78 10.65 7.98 6.06
CA ARG A 78 10.46 9.30 6.68
C ARG A 78 10.38 10.34 5.58
N CYS A 79 9.56 11.37 5.79
CA CYS A 79 9.44 12.52 4.91
C CYS A 79 9.93 13.77 5.64
N TYR A 80 10.65 14.65 4.93
CA TYR A 80 11.09 15.93 5.48
C TYR A 80 9.98 16.98 5.43
N ASP A 81 9.13 16.93 4.41
CA ASP A 81 7.90 17.70 4.31
C ASP A 81 6.72 16.83 4.78
N PRO A 82 5.91 17.28 5.76
CA PRO A 82 4.73 16.55 6.20
C PRO A 82 3.73 16.23 5.07
N CYS A 83 3.61 17.09 4.06
CA CYS A 83 2.72 16.87 2.93
C CYS A 83 3.16 15.65 2.09
N ASP A 84 4.46 15.35 2.06
CA ASP A 84 5.01 14.24 1.28
C ASP A 84 4.59 12.88 1.83
N TYR A 85 4.13 12.79 3.08
CA TYR A 85 3.49 11.57 3.57
C TYR A 85 2.25 11.20 2.77
N ILE A 86 1.51 12.20 2.29
CA ILE A 86 0.31 12.01 1.45
C ILE A 86 0.70 11.91 -0.03
N TYR A 87 1.52 12.83 -0.52
CA TYR A 87 1.93 12.80 -1.94
C TYR A 87 2.71 11.53 -2.31
N GLY A 88 3.43 10.94 -1.37
CA GLY A 88 4.17 9.70 -1.57
C GLY A 88 3.27 8.48 -1.86
N VAL A 89 2.00 8.53 -1.48
CA VAL A 89 1.06 7.40 -1.65
C VAL A 89 0.05 7.61 -2.77
N LEU A 90 -0.12 8.84 -3.27
CA LEU A 90 -1.05 9.14 -4.37
C LEU A 90 -0.76 8.33 -5.63
N GLY A 91 0.51 8.05 -5.92
CA GLY A 91 0.88 7.24 -7.09
C GLY A 91 0.46 5.77 -6.98
N MET A 92 0.12 5.31 -5.78
CA MET A 92 -0.36 3.96 -5.49
C MET A 92 -1.87 3.92 -5.25
N THR A 93 -2.56 5.06 -5.26
CA THR A 93 -4.00 5.16 -5.07
C THR A 93 -4.66 5.90 -6.24
N ARG A 94 -6.00 5.92 -6.33
CA ARG A 94 -6.72 6.68 -7.35
C ARG A 94 -6.91 8.16 -7.00
N ILE A 95 -6.39 8.57 -5.85
CA ILE A 95 -6.68 9.85 -5.20
C ILE A 95 -6.00 10.99 -5.97
N LYS A 96 -6.75 12.06 -6.25
CA LYS A 96 -6.25 13.21 -7.01
C LYS A 96 -6.36 14.47 -6.19
N ILE A 97 -5.28 14.81 -5.50
CA ILE A 97 -5.20 16.04 -4.70
C ILE A 97 -4.29 17.04 -5.41
N PRO A 98 -4.74 18.31 -5.61
CA PRO A 98 -3.87 19.36 -6.12
C PRO A 98 -2.69 19.61 -5.17
N ARG A 99 -1.56 20.09 -5.68
CA ARG A 99 -0.42 20.39 -4.82
C ARG A 99 -0.72 21.62 -3.94
N MET A 100 -0.82 21.41 -2.63
CA MET A 100 -1.02 22.42 -1.59
C MET A 100 0.22 22.49 -0.69
N THR A 101 0.37 23.62 0.01
CA THR A 101 1.50 23.90 0.93
C THR A 101 1.15 23.72 2.39
N ASP A 102 -0.14 23.65 2.74
CA ASP A 102 -0.60 23.44 4.12
C ASP A 102 -0.84 21.94 4.36
N PRO A 103 -0.07 21.29 5.24
CA PRO A 103 -0.24 19.87 5.56
C PRO A 103 -1.66 19.53 6.03
N ASN A 104 -2.31 20.40 6.79
CA ASN A 104 -3.66 20.15 7.30
C ASN A 104 -4.68 20.16 6.17
N ALA A 105 -4.52 21.06 5.20
CA ALA A 105 -5.37 21.11 4.02
C ALA A 105 -5.18 19.86 3.15
N VAL A 106 -3.93 19.45 2.90
CA VAL A 106 -3.62 18.21 2.16
C VAL A 106 -4.23 17.00 2.85
N TRP A 107 -4.08 16.92 4.17
CA TRP A 107 -4.60 15.81 4.97
C TRP A 107 -6.12 15.70 4.91
N ARG A 108 -6.83 16.81 5.10
CA ARG A 108 -8.30 16.84 5.02
C ARG A 108 -8.81 16.50 3.63
N HIS A 109 -8.14 16.97 2.58
CA HIS A 109 -8.48 16.58 1.20
C HIS A 109 -8.26 15.08 0.98
N PHE A 110 -7.18 14.53 1.49
CA PHE A 110 -6.92 13.09 1.39
C PHE A 110 -7.99 12.26 2.08
N LEU A 111 -8.38 12.62 3.31
CA LEU A 111 -9.45 11.95 4.03
C LEU A 111 -10.80 12.07 3.30
N SER A 112 -11.11 13.23 2.74
CA SER A 112 -12.32 13.41 1.94
C SER A 112 -12.35 12.53 0.69
N GLU A 113 -11.20 12.26 0.05
CA GLU A 113 -11.12 11.34 -1.08
C GLU A 113 -11.23 9.87 -0.64
N LEU A 114 -10.80 9.56 0.59
CA LEU A 114 -11.02 8.23 1.18
C LEU A 114 -12.49 7.98 1.51
N ASP A 115 -13.29 9.00 1.83
CA ASP A 115 -14.74 8.84 2.03
C ASP A 115 -15.44 8.23 0.81
N ASP A 116 -14.98 8.57 -0.39
CA ASP A 116 -15.53 8.04 -1.63
C ASP A 116 -14.95 6.67 -2.01
N LEU A 117 -13.66 6.44 -1.72
CA LEU A 117 -12.94 5.24 -2.14
C LEU A 117 -13.05 4.06 -1.17
N LEU A 118 -13.18 4.35 0.11
CA LEU A 118 -13.22 3.38 1.19
C LEU A 118 -14.22 3.86 2.26
N PRO A 119 -15.52 3.93 1.93
CA PRO A 119 -16.52 4.47 2.84
C PRO A 119 -16.57 3.68 4.16
N LEU A 120 -16.69 4.41 5.28
CA LEU A 120 -16.96 3.83 6.59
C LEU A 120 -18.49 3.74 6.78
N TYR A 121 -18.95 2.81 7.63
CA TYR A 121 -20.39 2.53 7.77
C TYR A 121 -21.20 3.71 8.34
N ASP A 122 -20.72 4.32 9.43
CA ASP A 122 -21.47 5.34 10.20
C ASP A 122 -20.72 6.68 10.35
N GLU A 123 -19.50 6.77 9.82
CA GLU A 123 -18.62 7.93 10.01
C GLU A 123 -17.94 8.29 8.68
N ARG A 124 -17.26 9.43 8.66
CA ARG A 124 -16.42 9.83 7.52
C ARG A 124 -14.98 9.95 7.99
N TRP A 125 -14.04 9.53 7.16
CA TRP A 125 -12.62 9.75 7.35
C TRP A 125 -12.30 11.19 7.70
N VAL A 126 -12.95 12.16 7.03
CA VAL A 126 -12.70 13.59 7.29
C VAL A 126 -13.05 14.02 8.72
N ASP A 127 -13.97 13.32 9.39
CA ASP A 127 -14.35 13.62 10.76
C ASP A 127 -13.23 13.27 11.76
N HIS A 128 -12.27 12.41 11.36
CA HIS A 128 -11.06 12.07 12.12
C HIS A 128 -9.84 12.93 11.77
N ALA A 129 -10.00 14.00 10.99
CA ALA A 129 -8.88 14.80 10.52
C ALA A 129 -8.00 15.36 11.65
N ASP A 130 -8.61 15.69 12.78
CA ASP A 130 -7.91 16.31 13.92
C ASP A 130 -7.24 15.27 14.85
N GLU A 131 -7.45 13.97 14.63
CA GLU A 131 -6.80 12.89 15.41
C GLU A 131 -5.34 12.67 15.00
N ILE A 132 -4.98 13.08 13.78
CA ILE A 132 -3.66 12.84 13.20
C ILE A 132 -3.06 14.18 12.76
N ASP A 133 -2.00 14.57 13.46
CA ASP A 133 -1.16 15.70 13.09
C ASP A 133 0.02 15.22 12.23
N LEU A 134 -0.02 15.51 10.92
CA LEU A 134 1.05 15.10 9.97
C LEU A 134 2.43 15.60 10.36
N GLN A 135 2.53 16.72 11.10
CA GLN A 135 3.83 17.27 11.50
C GLN A 135 4.48 16.46 12.63
N LYS A 136 3.70 15.65 13.34
CA LYS A 136 4.16 14.80 14.45
C LYS A 136 4.40 13.35 14.04
N VAL A 137 4.05 12.98 12.81
CA VAL A 137 4.25 11.64 12.27
C VAL A 137 5.73 11.41 12.00
N ASP A 138 6.28 10.32 12.55
CA ASP A 138 7.70 9.98 12.40
C ASP A 138 8.02 9.34 11.04
N ASN A 139 7.09 8.54 10.51
CA ASN A 139 7.22 7.79 9.26
C ASN A 139 5.85 7.40 8.66
N ILE A 140 5.84 6.97 7.39
CA ILE A 140 4.63 6.53 6.67
C ILE A 140 3.89 5.41 7.43
N GLY A 141 4.62 4.44 7.99
CA GLY A 141 4.02 3.31 8.70
C GLY A 141 3.22 3.71 9.92
N GLU A 142 3.67 4.72 10.66
CA GLU A 142 2.93 5.27 11.79
C GLU A 142 1.59 5.89 11.34
N LEU A 143 1.62 6.71 10.28
CA LEU A 143 0.42 7.33 9.70
C LEU A 143 -0.62 6.27 9.31
N HIS A 144 -0.19 5.30 8.51
CA HIS A 144 -1.08 4.24 8.02
C HIS A 144 -1.53 3.29 9.13
N THR A 145 -0.75 3.12 10.19
CA THR A 145 -1.19 2.35 11.37
C THR A 145 -2.32 3.05 12.11
N LYS A 146 -2.31 4.40 12.20
CA LYS A 146 -3.41 5.15 12.80
C LYS A 146 -4.67 5.08 11.93
N LEU A 147 -4.54 5.32 10.62
CA LEU A 147 -5.64 5.15 9.65
C LEU A 147 -6.27 3.75 9.72
N TRP A 148 -5.45 2.71 9.78
CA TRP A 148 -5.92 1.33 9.86
C TRP A 148 -6.70 1.04 11.15
N ARG A 149 -6.37 1.71 12.26
CA ARG A 149 -7.12 1.57 13.51
C ARG A 149 -8.50 2.20 13.41
N ILE A 150 -8.62 3.36 12.75
CA ILE A 150 -9.90 4.00 12.46
C ILE A 150 -10.76 3.05 11.62
N TYR A 151 -10.19 2.55 10.51
CA TYR A 151 -10.86 1.58 9.64
C TYR A 151 -11.40 0.36 10.43
N LEU A 152 -10.54 -0.34 11.18
CA LEU A 152 -10.95 -1.54 11.93
C LEU A 152 -11.92 -1.27 13.09
N ALA A 153 -11.94 -0.05 13.63
CA ALA A 153 -12.87 0.31 14.70
C ALA A 153 -14.31 0.47 14.18
N LEU A 154 -14.44 0.84 12.90
CA LEU A 154 -15.68 1.30 12.27
C LEU A 154 -16.21 0.35 11.19
N ASP A 155 -15.42 -0.64 10.76
CA ASP A 155 -15.81 -1.70 9.82
C ASP A 155 -16.50 -2.89 10.54
N LYS A 156 -17.41 -2.61 11.50
CA LYS A 156 -18.10 -3.61 12.33
C LYS A 156 -19.62 -3.53 12.24
#